data_AF-A0A7V5PMG0-F1
#
_entry.id   AF-A0A7V5PMG0-F1
#
_cell.length_a   1.000
_cell.length_b   1.000
_cell.length_c   1.000
_cell.angle_alpha   90.00
_cell.angle_beta   90.00
_cell.angle_gamma   90.00
#
_symmetry.space_group_name_H-M   'P 1'
#
loop_
_entity.id
_entity.type
_entity.pdbx_description
1 polymer ?
#
loop_
_entity_poly.entity_id
_entity_poly.type
_entity_poly.pdbx_seq_one_letter_code
_entity_poly.pdbx_strand_id
1 'polypeptide(L)' 'MQVHVRSEIDELKSVIVHTPGRELEMMTPDAADELLYDDILNLEAARAQH' A
#
# COMPACT_ATOMS: atom_id res chain seq x y z
N MET A 1 0.18 19.27 -16.24
CA MET A 1 1.24 18.97 -15.25
C MET A 1 2.01 17.77 -15.78
N GLN A 2 3.35 17.81 -15.83
CA GLN A 2 4.18 16.72 -16.34
C GLN A 2 4.92 16.05 -15.18
N VAL A 3 5.05 14.73 -15.20
CA VAL A 3 5.80 13.96 -14.18
C VAL A 3 7.28 14.32 -14.26
N HIS A 4 7.92 14.53 -13.10
CA HIS A 4 9.32 14.92 -13.00
C HIS A 4 10.01 14.21 -11.82
N VAL A 5 10.62 13.05 -12.10
CA VAL A 5 11.38 12.24 -11.12
C VAL A 5 12.77 11.98 -11.72
N ARG A 6 13.81 12.58 -11.13
CA ARG A 6 15.21 12.51 -11.61
C ARG A 6 16.22 12.13 -10.54
N SER A 7 15.78 12.09 -9.28
CA SER A 7 16.57 11.76 -8.09
C SER A 7 15.64 11.02 -7.14
N GLU A 8 16.18 10.03 -6.43
CA GLU A 8 15.48 9.26 -5.40
C GLU A 8 15.66 9.87 -3.99
N ILE A 9 16.44 10.95 -3.86
CA ILE A 9 16.84 11.52 -2.55
C ILE A 9 16.66 13.04 -2.42
N ASP A 10 16.38 13.74 -3.52
CA ASP A 10 16.12 15.19 -3.48
C ASP A 10 14.75 15.48 -2.84
N GLU A 11 14.46 16.76 -2.58
CA GLU A 11 13.20 17.18 -1.96
C GLU A 11 11.95 16.70 -2.74
N LEU A 12 11.09 15.95 -2.05
CA LEU A 12 9.86 15.38 -2.59
C LEU A 12 8.78 16.46 -2.74
N LYS A 13 8.39 16.76 -3.97
CA LYS A 13 7.37 17.80 -4.26
C LYS A 13 5.94 17.27 -4.28
N SER A 14 5.75 16.01 -4.68
CA SER A 14 4.44 15.37 -4.81
C SER A 14 4.59 13.86 -4.81
N VAL A 15 3.62 13.16 -4.23
CA VAL A 15 3.60 11.69 -4.15
C VAL A 15 2.18 11.18 -4.38
N ILE A 16 2.08 9.95 -4.88
CA ILE A 16 0.82 9.22 -4.97
C ILE A 16 0.88 8.11 -3.91
N VAL A 17 -0.18 8.01 -3.12
CA VAL A 17 -0.36 6.96 -2.11
C VAL A 17 -1.73 6.31 -2.31
N HIS A 18 -1.88 5.07 -1.86
CA HIS A 18 -3.14 4.34 -1.88
C HIS A 18 -3.44 3.81 -0.48
N THR A 19 -4.49 4.34 0.14
CA THR A 19 -4.91 3.91 1.47
C THR A 19 -5.55 2.53 1.39
N PRO A 20 -5.15 1.57 2.24
CA PRO A 20 -5.76 0.25 2.26
C PRO A 20 -7.27 0.31 2.48
N GLY A 21 -8.00 -0.42 1.65
CA GLY A 21 -9.46 -0.50 1.67
C GLY A 21 -9.97 -1.93 1.82
N ARG A 22 -11.17 -2.16 1.28
CA ARG A 22 -11.89 -3.43 1.37
C ARG A 22 -11.13 -4.61 0.75
N GLU A 23 -10.14 -4.35 -0.10
CA GLU A 23 -9.24 -5.36 -0.64
C GLU A 23 -8.57 -6.21 0.45
N LEU A 24 -8.22 -5.62 1.61
CA LEU A 24 -7.63 -6.39 2.72
C LEU A 24 -8.66 -7.29 3.42
N GLU A 25 -9.95 -6.92 3.41
CA GLU A 25 -11.01 -7.73 4.03
C GLU A 25 -11.36 -8.98 3.21
N MET A 26 -11.01 -9.00 1.92
CA MET A 26 -11.26 -10.14 1.04
C MET A 26 -10.15 -11.19 1.09
N MET A 27 -9.08 -10.93 1.83
CA MET A 27 -7.95 -11.83 1.97
C MET A 27 -8.28 -12.99 2.91
N THR A 28 -7.86 -14.20 2.53
CA THR A 28 -7.92 -15.39 3.36
C THR A 28 -6.52 -15.96 3.58
N PRO A 29 -6.27 -16.71 4.67
CA PRO A 29 -4.95 -17.29 4.93
C PRO A 29 -4.40 -18.09 3.74
N ASP A 30 -5.26 -18.86 3.08
CA ASP A 30 -4.88 -19.68 1.92
C ASP A 30 -4.53 -18.84 0.69
N ALA A 31 -5.12 -17.65 0.54
CA ALA A 31 -4.90 -16.77 -0.60
C ALA A 31 -3.80 -15.72 -0.36
N ALA A 32 -3.32 -15.54 0.87
CA ALA A 32 -2.33 -14.51 1.19
C ALA A 32 -1.04 -14.68 0.36
N ASP A 33 -0.50 -15.89 0.32
CA ASP A 33 0.70 -16.23 -0.47
C ASP A 33 0.48 -15.96 -1.98
N GLU A 34 -0.68 -16.35 -2.52
CA GLU A 34 -1.02 -16.12 -3.93
C GLU A 34 -1.21 -14.63 -4.25
N LEU A 35 -1.69 -13.86 -3.28
CA LEU A 35 -1.87 -12.41 -3.36
C LEU A 35 -0.59 -11.62 -2.99
N LEU A 36 0.53 -12.31 -2.75
CA LEU A 36 1.83 -11.73 -2.42
C LEU A 36 1.85 -10.96 -1.09
N TYR A 37 1.05 -11.42 -0.13
CA TYR A 37 1.07 -10.94 1.26
C TYR A 37 1.80 -11.95 2.14
N ASP A 38 2.68 -11.45 3.01
CA ASP A 38 3.41 -12.29 3.97
C ASP A 38 2.48 -12.82 5.08
N ASP A 39 1.36 -12.14 5.37
CA ASP A 39 0.37 -12.53 6.39
C ASP A 39 -0.98 -11.80 6.17
N ILE A 40 -2.01 -12.21 6.91
CA ILE A 40 -3.32 -11.57 6.95
C ILE A 40 -3.25 -10.26 7.73
N LEU A 41 -3.60 -9.16 7.05
CA LEU A 41 -3.57 -7.82 7.63
C LEU A 41 -4.92 -7.41 8.20
N ASN A 42 -4.91 -6.76 9.36
CA ASN A 42 -6.08 -6.09 9.90
C ASN A 42 -6.28 -4.72 9.23
N LEU A 43 -7.45 -4.51 8.58
CA LEU A 43 -7.73 -3.28 7.84
C LEU A 43 -7.72 -2.03 8.73
N GLU A 44 -8.30 -2.09 9.94
CA GLU A 44 -8.36 -0.93 10.83
C GLU A 44 -6.96 -0.49 11.28
N ALA A 45 -6.12 -1.45 11.67
CA ALA A 45 -4.72 -1.20 12.02
C ALA A 45 -3.92 -0.68 10.82
N ALA A 46 -4.08 -1.28 9.64
CA ALA A 46 -3.39 -0.85 8.42
C ALA A 46 -3.74 0.59 8.02
N ARG A 47 -5.02 0.97 8.16
CA ARG A 47 -5.47 2.36 7.90
C ARG A 47 -4.99 3.35 8.94
N ALA A 48 -4.78 2.93 10.19
CA ALA A 48 -4.25 3.79 11.23
C ALA A 48 -2.72 4.03 11.11
N GLN A 49 -2.01 3.12 10.46
CA GLN A 49 -0.56 3.19 10.25
C GLN A 49 -0.15 3.83 8.91
N HIS A 50 -1.03 3.81 7.90
CA HIS A 50 -0.87 4.54 6.65
C HIS A 50 -1.03 6.05 6.88
#